data_AF-H3A424-F1
#
_entry.id   AF-H3A424-F1
#
_cell.length_a   1.000
_cell.length_b   1.000
_cell.length_c   1.000
_cell.angle_alpha   90.00
_cell.angle_beta   90.00
_cell.angle_gamma   90.00
#
_symmetry.space_group_name_H-M   'P 1'
#
loop_
_entity.id
_entity.type
_entity.pdbx_description
1 polymer ?
#
loop_
_entity_poly.entity_id
_entity_poly.type
_entity_poly.pdbx_seq_one_letter_code
_entity_poly.pdbx_strand_id
1 'polypeptide(L)'
;RAENTKGPKTPAFLLGAASTTNKEGAKSEDRQCAICLEKMSEGNKETLPQCKHSFCKDCIAKSFQLKPACPVCGVIYGDLKGTQPKGGKMTVTKVHSSLPGYENWGSIAINYLIPSGVQGPEHPHPGQKYRGTSRKAYLPDSPEGNKVLKLLERAFNQQLIFTVGRSATTGEDDVVTWNDIHHKTNLHGGPTGYGYPDPEYLNRVQEELKAKGIY
;
A
#
# COMPACT_ATOMS: atom_id res chain seq x y z
N ARG A 1 -14.07 -55.17 48.95
CA ARG A 1 -13.31 -54.31 48.03
C ARG A 1 -14.00 -52.95 48.07
N ALA A 2 -13.47 -52.08 48.92
CA ALA A 2 -13.96 -50.73 49.18
C ALA A 2 -13.14 -49.76 48.32
N GLU A 3 -13.76 -48.68 47.85
CA GLU A 3 -13.11 -47.43 47.41
C GLU A 3 -14.19 -46.33 47.41
N ASN A 4 -14.23 -45.50 48.45
CA ASN A 4 -13.55 -44.19 48.63
C ASN A 4 -14.26 -43.04 47.90
N THR A 5 -15.19 -42.31 48.54
CA THR A 5 -15.08 -41.20 49.54
C THR A 5 -14.94 -39.80 48.95
N LYS A 6 -15.78 -38.91 49.50
CA LYS A 6 -15.97 -37.49 49.23
C LYS A 6 -15.00 -36.64 50.05
N GLY A 7 -14.45 -35.58 49.42
CA GLY A 7 -13.90 -34.35 50.05
C GLY A 7 -12.69 -34.54 50.97
N PRO A 8 -11.97 -33.49 51.44
CA PRO A 8 -12.45 -32.11 51.60
C PRO A 8 -11.43 -30.94 51.34
N LYS A 9 -11.96 -29.71 51.38
CA LYS A 9 -11.41 -28.44 51.92
C LYS A 9 -10.04 -27.90 51.46
N THR A 10 -10.10 -26.73 50.81
CA THR A 10 -9.00 -25.76 50.60
C THR A 10 -8.65 -25.00 51.88
N PRO A 11 -7.35 -24.71 52.15
CA PRO A 11 -6.95 -23.88 53.29
C PRO A 11 -6.84 -22.40 52.93
N ALA A 12 -7.10 -21.55 53.93
CA ALA A 12 -6.76 -20.13 53.95
C ALA A 12 -5.40 -19.92 54.62
N PHE A 13 -4.60 -18.96 54.12
CA PHE A 13 -3.50 -18.34 54.88
C PHE A 13 -3.40 -16.84 54.54
N LEU A 14 -3.18 -16.06 55.60
CA LEU A 14 -3.12 -14.60 55.68
C LEU A 14 -1.68 -14.05 55.49
N LEU A 15 -1.61 -12.73 55.28
CA LEU A 15 -0.60 -11.74 55.70
C LEU A 15 0.20 -11.01 54.60
N GLY A 16 0.25 -9.68 54.72
CA GLY A 16 1.34 -8.85 54.20
C GLY A 16 0.93 -7.47 53.70
N ALA A 17 1.05 -6.44 54.55
CA ALA A 17 0.88 -5.04 54.20
C ALA A 17 2.14 -4.41 53.56
N ALA A 18 1.89 -3.37 52.74
CA ALA A 18 2.76 -2.24 52.36
C ALA A 18 4.13 -2.50 51.71
N SER A 19 4.28 -2.04 50.45
CA SER A 19 5.31 -1.03 50.15
C SER A 19 5.04 -0.35 48.81
N THR A 20 4.92 0.97 48.86
CA THR A 20 4.92 1.89 47.73
C THR A 20 6.19 1.73 46.90
N THR A 21 6.05 1.40 45.62
CA THR A 21 7.06 1.78 44.63
C THR A 21 6.36 2.49 43.48
N ASN A 22 6.52 3.81 43.48
CA ASN A 22 6.30 4.64 42.31
C ASN A 22 7.14 4.06 41.16
N LYS A 23 6.47 3.56 40.13
CA LYS A 23 7.05 3.43 38.79
C LYS A 23 6.40 4.48 37.90
N GLU A 24 6.75 5.74 38.16
CA GLU A 24 6.84 6.72 37.09
C GLU A 24 8.06 6.32 36.23
N GLY A 25 7.82 5.96 34.98
CA GLY A 25 8.92 5.55 34.10
C GLY A 25 8.48 4.87 32.81
N ALA A 26 7.49 5.43 32.11
CA ALA A 26 7.12 4.99 30.77
C ALA A 26 6.65 6.18 29.91
N LYS A 27 7.54 7.15 29.66
CA LYS A 27 7.37 8.20 28.64
C LYS A 27 8.72 8.68 28.08
N SER A 28 9.55 7.76 27.58
CA SER A 28 10.81 8.13 26.92
C SER A 28 10.82 7.95 25.40
N GLU A 29 9.82 7.30 24.80
CA GLU A 29 9.77 7.07 23.35
C GLU A 29 9.25 8.29 22.56
N ASP A 30 8.45 9.17 23.19
CA ASP A 30 7.92 10.41 22.57
C ASP A 30 8.97 11.51 22.30
N ARG A 31 10.23 11.25 22.66
CA ARG A 31 11.32 12.24 22.57
C ARG A 31 12.45 11.82 21.64
N GLN A 32 12.45 10.64 21.05
CA GLN A 32 13.53 10.21 20.16
C GLN A 32 13.06 10.22 18.70
N CYS A 33 13.83 10.88 17.83
CA CYS A 33 13.49 10.96 16.41
C CYS A 33 13.80 9.63 15.73
N ALA A 34 12.82 9.00 15.06
CA ALA A 34 13.03 7.73 14.36
C ALA A 34 13.91 7.83 13.09
N ILE A 35 14.31 9.04 12.68
CA ILE A 35 15.16 9.28 11.50
C ILE A 35 16.63 9.36 11.90
N CYS A 36 16.98 10.26 12.82
CA CYS A 36 18.37 10.44 13.28
C CYS A 36 18.72 9.69 14.57
N LEU A 37 17.72 9.11 15.24
CA LEU A 37 17.84 8.42 16.52
C LEU A 37 18.29 9.32 17.68
N GLU A 38 18.29 10.64 17.52
CA GLU A 38 18.62 11.62 18.56
C GLU A 38 17.37 12.10 19.32
N LYS A 39 17.58 12.72 20.49
CA LYS A 39 16.50 13.33 21.26
C LYS A 39 16.00 14.62 20.59
N MET A 40 14.70 14.71 20.34
CA MET A 40 14.03 15.90 19.86
C MET A 40 13.90 16.93 20.99
N SER A 41 14.52 18.10 20.81
CA SER A 41 14.25 19.27 21.65
C SER A 41 12.93 19.93 21.24
N GLU A 42 12.23 20.60 22.18
CA GLU A 42 10.94 21.24 21.93
C GLU A 42 10.94 22.24 20.74
N GLY A 43 12.05 22.96 20.53
CA GLY A 43 12.19 23.91 19.41
C GLY A 43 12.35 23.28 18.02
N ASN A 44 12.80 22.03 17.96
CA ASN A 44 13.07 21.28 16.73
C ASN A 44 12.06 20.13 16.50
N LYS A 45 11.02 20.00 17.33
CA LYS A 45 10.02 18.95 17.18
C LYS A 45 8.94 19.35 16.17
N GLU A 46 8.60 18.44 15.27
CA GLU A 46 7.49 18.55 14.31
C GLU A 46 6.57 17.34 14.50
N THR A 47 5.27 17.57 14.71
CA THR A 47 4.28 16.50 14.91
C THR A 47 3.35 16.43 13.70
N LEU A 48 3.34 15.30 12.99
CA LEU A 48 2.54 15.14 11.79
C LEU A 48 1.03 15.09 12.13
N PRO A 49 0.16 15.87 11.46
CA PRO A 49 -1.20 16.10 11.92
C PRO A 49 -2.13 14.88 11.83
N GLN A 50 -1.94 13.98 10.86
CA GLN A 50 -2.84 12.83 10.65
C GLN A 50 -2.48 11.65 11.57
N CYS A 51 -1.19 11.33 11.73
CA CYS A 51 -0.72 10.15 12.45
C CYS A 51 -0.08 10.44 13.80
N LYS A 52 0.13 11.72 14.16
CA LYS A 52 0.68 12.20 15.43
C LYS A 52 2.12 11.75 15.75
N HIS A 53 2.81 11.05 14.84
CA HIS A 53 4.24 10.78 14.97
C HIS A 53 5.05 12.08 14.92
N SER A 54 6.09 12.15 15.75
CA SER A 54 6.95 13.33 15.91
C SER A 54 8.37 13.07 15.41
N PHE A 55 8.99 14.09 14.81
CA PHE A 55 10.35 14.05 14.26
C PHE A 55 11.08 15.38 14.50
N CYS A 56 12.40 15.41 14.27
CA CYS A 56 13.10 16.68 14.11
C CYS A 56 12.58 17.39 12.84
N LYS A 57 12.36 18.71 12.88
CA LYS A 57 11.86 19.52 11.75
C LYS A 57 12.69 19.29 10.49
N ASP A 58 14.01 19.38 10.63
CA ASP A 58 14.93 19.18 9.50
C ASP A 58 14.92 17.74 8.97
N CYS A 59 14.77 16.75 9.87
CA CYS A 59 14.75 15.35 9.48
C CYS A 59 13.49 15.02 8.68
N ILE A 60 12.32 15.47 9.15
CA ILE A 60 11.07 15.20 8.43
C ILE A 60 10.97 16.01 7.14
N ALA A 61 11.47 17.24 7.12
CA ALA A 61 11.53 18.04 5.89
C ALA A 61 12.39 17.34 4.81
N LYS A 62 13.60 16.87 5.16
CA LYS A 62 14.46 16.09 4.25
C LYS A 62 13.80 14.79 3.80
N SER A 63 13.16 14.07 4.72
CA SER A 63 12.43 12.84 4.38
C SER A 63 11.30 13.09 3.40
N PHE A 64 10.52 14.17 3.59
CA PHE A 64 9.41 14.54 2.71
C PHE A 64 9.84 15.00 1.32
N GLN A 65 11.06 15.52 1.16
CA GLN A 65 11.64 15.80 -0.17
C GLN A 65 11.83 14.52 -0.99
N LEU A 66 12.06 13.37 -0.35
CA LEU A 66 12.18 12.08 -1.02
C LEU A 66 10.83 11.40 -1.22
N LYS A 67 10.04 11.32 -0.15
CA LYS A 67 8.69 10.76 -0.17
C LYS A 67 7.87 11.46 0.91
N PRO A 68 6.75 12.12 0.56
CA PRO A 68 5.88 12.78 1.53
C PRO A 68 5.05 11.72 2.29
N ALA A 69 5.70 10.84 3.03
CA ALA A 69 5.08 9.80 3.83
C ALA A 69 5.76 9.73 5.20
N CYS A 70 4.99 9.51 6.25
CA CYS A 70 5.51 9.34 7.59
C CYS A 70 6.51 8.15 7.63
N PRO A 71 7.77 8.34 8.06
CA PRO A 71 8.75 7.26 8.15
C PRO A 71 8.39 6.12 9.10
N VAL A 72 7.44 6.35 10.02
CA VAL A 72 7.02 5.36 11.03
C VAL A 72 5.85 4.50 10.56
N CYS A 73 4.83 5.11 9.94
CA CYS A 73 3.59 4.40 9.59
C CYS A 73 3.19 4.50 8.11
N GLY A 74 3.94 5.22 7.29
CA GLY A 74 3.68 5.33 5.85
C GLY A 74 2.51 6.25 5.46
N VAL A 75 1.80 6.87 6.40
CA VAL A 75 0.73 7.84 6.09
C VAL A 75 1.27 8.95 5.18
N ILE A 76 0.59 9.21 4.07
CA ILE A 76 1.02 10.13 3.02
C ILE A 76 0.52 11.56 3.31
N TYR A 77 1.40 12.55 3.08
CA TYR A 77 1.22 13.98 3.31
C TYR A 77 1.47 14.77 2.01
N GLY A 78 0.62 14.55 1.00
CA GLY A 78 0.72 15.20 -0.31
C GLY A 78 0.39 14.23 -1.45
N ASP A 79 0.57 14.67 -2.70
CA ASP A 79 0.44 13.77 -3.85
C ASP A 79 1.74 12.99 -4.03
N LEU A 80 1.65 11.65 -4.05
CA LEU A 80 2.75 10.82 -4.48
C LEU A 80 2.88 10.88 -6.00
N LYS A 81 4.12 10.96 -6.47
CA LYS A 81 4.46 10.79 -7.88
C LYS A 81 5.32 9.56 -8.02
N GLY A 82 4.89 8.61 -8.85
CA GLY A 82 5.64 7.39 -9.10
C GLY A 82 6.67 7.53 -10.22
N THR A 83 7.28 6.39 -10.54
CA THR A 83 8.36 6.23 -11.52
C THR A 83 7.87 5.52 -12.79
N GLN A 84 6.57 5.59 -13.11
CA GLN A 84 6.07 5.14 -14.40
C GLN A 84 6.70 5.97 -15.52
N PRO A 85 7.24 5.36 -16.59
CA PRO A 85 7.80 6.12 -17.68
C PRO A 85 6.81 7.06 -18.37
N LYS A 86 7.33 8.21 -18.83
CA LYS A 86 6.54 9.24 -19.53
C LYS A 86 6.09 8.76 -20.91
N GLY A 87 5.06 9.41 -21.46
CA GLY A 87 4.53 9.09 -22.78
C GLY A 87 3.62 7.86 -22.84
N GLY A 88 3.30 7.29 -21.67
CA GLY A 88 2.30 6.24 -21.55
C GLY A 88 0.89 6.70 -21.92
N LYS A 89 0.06 5.77 -22.39
CA LYS A 89 -1.35 5.98 -22.67
C LYS A 89 -2.20 4.98 -21.89
N MET A 90 -3.30 5.47 -21.33
CA MET A 90 -4.38 4.67 -20.74
C MET A 90 -5.64 4.96 -21.57
N THR A 91 -6.27 3.90 -22.09
CA THR A 91 -7.50 4.01 -22.87
C THR A 91 -8.55 3.06 -22.31
N VAL A 92 -9.81 3.48 -22.37
CA VAL A 92 -10.92 2.78 -21.71
C VAL A 92 -11.98 2.46 -22.76
N THR A 93 -12.52 1.24 -22.72
CA THR A 93 -13.63 0.83 -23.57
C THR A 93 -14.66 0.09 -22.73
N LYS A 94 -15.92 0.46 -22.87
CA LYS A 94 -17.04 -0.24 -22.23
C LYS A 94 -17.63 -1.24 -23.21
N VAL A 95 -17.97 -2.43 -22.72
CA VAL A 95 -18.52 -3.54 -23.48
C VAL A 95 -19.71 -4.15 -22.73
N HIS A 96 -20.70 -4.65 -23.47
CA HIS A 96 -21.93 -5.20 -22.89
C HIS A 96 -21.75 -6.57 -22.23
N SER A 97 -20.68 -7.30 -22.55
CA SER A 97 -20.40 -8.61 -21.95
C SER A 97 -20.07 -8.46 -20.46
N SER A 98 -20.69 -9.30 -19.63
CA SER A 98 -20.45 -9.35 -18.19
C SER A 98 -19.16 -10.09 -17.84
N LEU A 99 -18.65 -9.79 -16.64
CA LEU A 99 -17.59 -10.58 -16.00
C LEU A 99 -18.23 -11.61 -15.06
N PRO A 100 -17.61 -12.79 -14.86
CA PRO A 100 -18.06 -13.74 -13.85
C PRO A 100 -18.19 -13.09 -12.46
N GLY A 101 -19.36 -13.23 -11.84
CA GLY A 101 -19.73 -12.59 -10.56
C GLY A 101 -20.35 -11.19 -10.70
N TYR A 102 -20.50 -10.69 -11.92
CA TYR A 102 -21.11 -9.38 -12.22
C TYR A 102 -22.10 -9.49 -13.39
N GLU A 103 -22.93 -10.53 -13.40
CA GLU A 103 -23.80 -10.90 -14.53
C GLU A 103 -24.82 -9.80 -14.91
N ASN A 104 -25.16 -8.92 -13.97
CA ASN A 104 -26.08 -7.79 -14.19
C ASN A 104 -25.42 -6.53 -14.76
N TRP A 105 -24.11 -6.58 -15.04
CA TRP A 105 -23.32 -5.43 -15.48
C TRP A 105 -22.57 -5.74 -16.77
N GLY A 106 -22.26 -4.70 -17.56
CA GLY A 106 -21.25 -4.81 -18.60
C GLY A 106 -19.83 -4.91 -18.01
N SER A 107 -18.83 -4.73 -18.86
CA SER A 107 -17.44 -4.66 -18.43
C SER A 107 -16.69 -3.50 -19.06
N ILE A 108 -15.61 -3.12 -18.38
CA ILE A 108 -14.70 -2.06 -18.77
C ILE A 108 -13.37 -2.73 -19.10
N ALA A 109 -12.88 -2.56 -20.32
CA ALA A 109 -11.53 -2.91 -20.73
C ALA A 109 -10.64 -1.67 -20.67
N ILE A 110 -9.56 -1.76 -19.90
CA ILE A 110 -8.53 -0.73 -19.78
C ILE A 110 -7.31 -1.23 -20.56
N ASN A 111 -6.84 -0.46 -21.53
CA ASN A 111 -5.60 -0.74 -22.25
C ASN A 111 -4.54 0.29 -21.87
N TYR A 112 -3.43 -0.21 -21.33
CA TYR A 112 -2.23 0.55 -21.05
C TYR A 112 -1.19 0.30 -22.13
N LEU A 113 -0.55 1.37 -22.59
CA LEU A 113 0.61 1.33 -23.46
C LEU A 113 1.70 2.20 -22.86
N ILE A 114 2.83 1.60 -22.48
CA ILE A 114 4.05 2.32 -22.12
C ILE A 114 5.09 2.01 -23.20
N PRO A 115 5.50 2.99 -24.03
CA PRO A 115 6.51 2.75 -25.06
C PRO A 115 7.88 2.45 -24.43
N SER A 116 8.76 1.78 -25.16
CA SER A 116 10.18 1.67 -24.77
C SER A 116 10.85 3.04 -24.77
N GLY A 117 11.88 3.20 -23.96
CA GLY A 117 12.58 4.48 -23.84
C GLY A 117 13.91 4.38 -23.12
N VAL A 118 14.35 5.51 -22.57
CA VAL A 118 15.58 5.64 -21.79
C VAL A 118 15.23 5.99 -20.35
N GLN A 119 15.88 5.33 -19.41
CA GLN A 119 15.70 5.51 -17.98
C GLN A 119 16.15 6.91 -17.54
N GLY A 120 15.22 7.64 -16.93
CA GLY A 120 15.52 8.89 -16.22
C GLY A 120 16.25 8.67 -14.88
N PRO A 121 16.68 9.75 -14.21
CA PRO A 121 17.37 9.71 -12.91
C PRO A 121 16.61 8.97 -11.79
N GLU A 122 15.29 8.86 -11.92
CA GLU A 122 14.39 8.19 -10.97
C GLU A 122 14.38 6.66 -11.08
N HIS A 123 14.99 6.09 -12.12
CA HIS A 123 14.98 4.65 -12.40
C HIS A 123 16.30 3.97 -11.98
N PRO A 124 16.33 2.62 -11.90
CA PRO A 124 17.49 1.88 -11.40
C PRO A 124 18.81 2.12 -12.16
N HIS A 125 18.75 2.28 -13.49
CA HIS A 125 19.93 2.47 -14.33
C HIS A 125 19.77 3.70 -15.25
N PRO A 126 19.96 4.93 -14.74
CA PRO A 126 19.79 6.15 -15.54
C PRO A 126 20.64 6.16 -16.81
N GLY A 127 20.05 6.57 -17.94
CA GLY A 127 20.68 6.58 -19.26
C GLY A 127 20.61 5.24 -20.01
N GLN A 128 20.29 4.13 -19.34
CA GLN A 128 20.08 2.83 -19.99
C GLN A 128 18.71 2.76 -20.65
N LYS A 129 18.60 1.96 -21.72
CA LYS A 129 17.29 1.69 -22.33
C LYS A 129 16.44 0.83 -21.40
N TYR A 130 15.13 1.02 -21.43
CA TYR A 130 14.17 0.07 -20.88
C TYR A 130 13.20 -0.41 -21.96
N ARG A 131 12.67 -1.62 -21.81
CA ARG A 131 11.65 -2.17 -22.70
C ARG A 131 10.25 -1.86 -22.18
N GLY A 132 9.43 -1.26 -23.05
CA GLY A 132 8.04 -0.90 -22.79
C GLY A 132 7.10 -2.11 -22.65
N THR A 133 5.81 -1.83 -22.44
CA THR A 133 4.78 -2.86 -22.30
C THR A 133 3.43 -2.41 -22.85
N SER A 134 2.59 -3.38 -23.23
CA SER A 134 1.17 -3.18 -23.51
C SER A 134 0.39 -4.17 -22.66
N ARG A 135 -0.57 -3.69 -21.88
CA ARG A 135 -1.35 -4.53 -20.95
C ARG A 135 -2.82 -4.18 -21.01
N LYS A 136 -3.65 -5.21 -20.89
CA LYS A 136 -5.09 -5.08 -20.77
C LYS A 136 -5.53 -5.49 -19.36
N ALA A 137 -6.50 -4.75 -18.82
CA ALA A 137 -7.14 -5.07 -17.55
C ALA A 137 -8.65 -4.90 -17.66
N TYR A 138 -9.37 -5.52 -16.73
CA TYR A 138 -10.83 -5.54 -16.74
C TYR A 138 -11.40 -5.10 -15.39
N LEU A 139 -12.52 -4.37 -15.45
CA LEU A 139 -13.38 -4.04 -14.31
C LEU A 139 -14.84 -4.31 -14.71
N PRO A 140 -15.73 -4.62 -13.76
CA PRO A 140 -17.17 -4.59 -14.04
C PRO A 140 -17.62 -3.16 -14.31
N ASP A 141 -18.53 -2.95 -15.27
CA ASP A 141 -19.16 -1.66 -15.52
C ASP A 141 -20.29 -1.40 -14.50
N SER A 142 -19.93 -1.46 -13.22
CA SER A 142 -20.81 -1.23 -12.06
C SER A 142 -20.42 0.08 -11.34
N PRO A 143 -21.23 0.60 -10.39
CA PRO A 143 -20.87 1.78 -9.61
C PRO A 143 -19.51 1.65 -8.92
N GLU A 144 -19.26 0.51 -8.27
CA GLU A 144 -17.99 0.20 -7.61
C GLU A 144 -16.83 0.12 -8.61
N GLY A 145 -17.04 -0.56 -9.75
CA GLY A 145 -16.01 -0.68 -10.79
C GLY A 145 -15.67 0.66 -11.45
N ASN A 146 -16.66 1.53 -11.69
CA ASN A 146 -16.44 2.89 -12.20
C ASN A 146 -15.74 3.78 -11.16
N LYS A 147 -15.95 3.56 -9.86
CA LYS A 147 -15.17 4.23 -8.80
C LYS A 147 -13.71 3.80 -8.88
N VAL A 148 -13.42 2.51 -8.94
CA VAL A 148 -12.05 1.99 -9.10
C VAL A 148 -11.40 2.52 -10.38
N LEU A 149 -12.12 2.60 -11.50
CA LEU A 149 -11.61 3.17 -12.74
C LEU A 149 -11.09 4.59 -12.55
N LYS A 150 -11.86 5.49 -11.91
CA LYS A 150 -11.44 6.87 -11.65
C LYS A 150 -10.17 6.95 -10.79
N LEU A 151 -10.05 6.04 -9.80
CA LEU A 151 -8.86 5.96 -8.97
C LEU A 151 -7.65 5.47 -9.77
N LEU A 152 -7.82 4.49 -10.65
CA LEU A 152 -6.76 4.02 -11.55
C LEU A 152 -6.32 5.10 -12.54
N GLU A 153 -7.26 5.89 -13.08
CA GLU A 153 -6.95 7.05 -13.93
C GLU A 153 -6.11 8.08 -13.16
N ARG A 154 -6.48 8.39 -11.92
CA ARG A 154 -5.69 9.28 -11.05
C ARG A 154 -4.30 8.71 -10.77
N ALA A 155 -4.21 7.43 -10.40
CA ALA A 155 -2.95 6.75 -10.16
C ALA A 155 -2.05 6.73 -11.41
N PHE A 156 -2.62 6.52 -12.60
CA PHE A 156 -1.89 6.56 -13.86
C PHE A 156 -1.35 7.96 -14.16
N ASN A 157 -2.16 9.00 -13.95
CA ASN A 157 -1.75 10.40 -14.10
C ASN A 157 -0.66 10.80 -13.09
N GLN A 158 -0.68 10.20 -11.91
CA GLN A 158 0.36 10.35 -10.88
C GLN A 158 1.56 9.40 -11.09
N GLN A 159 1.62 8.68 -12.21
CA GLN A 159 2.73 7.78 -12.57
C GLN A 159 2.92 6.60 -11.60
N LEU A 160 1.85 6.12 -10.97
CA LEU A 160 1.88 5.10 -9.91
C LEU A 160 1.52 3.68 -10.39
N ILE A 161 0.98 3.50 -11.60
CA ILE A 161 0.53 2.17 -12.07
C ILE A 161 1.70 1.27 -12.48
N PHE A 162 2.73 1.85 -13.09
CA PHE A 162 3.91 1.14 -13.56
C PHE A 162 5.20 1.69 -12.94
N THR A 163 6.29 0.95 -13.12
CA THR A 163 7.67 1.38 -12.85
C THR A 163 8.63 0.70 -13.83
N VAL A 164 9.90 1.07 -13.83
CA VAL A 164 10.98 0.29 -14.46
C VAL A 164 11.70 -0.52 -13.39
N GLY A 165 11.90 -1.81 -13.66
CA GLY A 165 12.64 -2.69 -12.75
C GLY A 165 12.72 -4.11 -13.27
N ARG A 166 12.88 -5.05 -12.33
CA ARG A 166 12.95 -6.48 -12.62
C ARG A 166 11.55 -7.08 -12.74
N SER A 167 11.28 -7.80 -13.82
CA SER A 167 10.05 -8.58 -13.99
C SER A 167 10.03 -9.77 -13.03
N ALA A 168 9.01 -9.85 -12.18
CA ALA A 168 8.84 -10.99 -11.28
C ALA A 168 8.60 -12.31 -12.03
N THR A 169 8.02 -12.26 -13.24
CA THR A 169 7.65 -13.46 -14.00
C THR A 169 8.79 -13.98 -14.87
N THR A 170 9.60 -13.08 -15.44
CA THR A 170 10.65 -13.45 -16.42
C THR A 170 12.06 -13.28 -15.87
N GLY A 171 12.23 -12.53 -14.77
CA GLY A 171 13.54 -12.18 -14.22
C GLY A 171 14.31 -11.12 -14.99
N GLU A 172 13.76 -10.57 -16.09
CA GLU A 172 14.39 -9.55 -16.92
C GLU A 172 14.43 -8.20 -16.18
N ASP A 173 15.61 -7.57 -16.14
CA ASP A 173 15.81 -6.21 -15.62
C ASP A 173 15.51 -5.16 -16.71
N ASP A 174 15.40 -3.89 -16.33
CA ASP A 174 15.16 -2.77 -17.25
C ASP A 174 13.90 -2.91 -18.11
N VAL A 175 12.82 -3.43 -17.53
CA VAL A 175 11.52 -3.55 -18.19
C VAL A 175 10.43 -2.81 -17.41
N VAL A 176 9.37 -2.43 -18.12
CA VAL A 176 8.18 -1.86 -17.47
C VAL A 176 7.38 -2.95 -16.74
N THR A 177 7.20 -2.77 -15.44
CA THR A 177 6.48 -3.70 -14.54
C THR A 177 5.30 -3.02 -13.84
N TRP A 178 4.37 -3.82 -13.30
CA TRP A 178 3.32 -3.29 -12.41
C TRP A 178 3.97 -2.74 -11.14
N ASN A 179 3.38 -1.71 -10.55
CA ASN A 179 3.87 -1.06 -9.33
C ASN A 179 2.87 -1.23 -8.18
N ASP A 180 2.73 -2.46 -7.69
CA ASP A 180 1.91 -2.89 -6.53
C ASP A 180 0.41 -2.52 -6.52
N ILE A 181 -0.15 -2.17 -7.68
CA ILE A 181 -1.60 -2.00 -7.86
C ILE A 181 -2.07 -3.13 -8.77
N HIS A 182 -2.77 -4.11 -8.19
CA HIS A 182 -3.17 -5.31 -8.89
C HIS A 182 -4.29 -5.03 -9.89
N HIS A 183 -4.12 -5.61 -11.08
CA HIS A 183 -5.07 -5.53 -12.17
C HIS A 183 -5.59 -6.92 -12.52
N LYS A 184 -6.86 -7.00 -12.89
CA LYS A 184 -7.43 -8.22 -13.47
C LYS A 184 -7.11 -8.28 -14.95
N THR A 185 -6.07 -9.01 -15.31
CA THR A 185 -5.58 -9.14 -16.70
C THR A 185 -6.28 -10.24 -17.48
N ASN A 186 -7.10 -11.07 -16.82
CA ASN A 186 -7.89 -12.13 -17.43
C ASN A 186 -9.39 -11.97 -17.11
N LEU A 187 -10.26 -12.46 -17.99
CA LEU A 187 -11.70 -12.50 -17.75
C LEU A 187 -12.12 -13.65 -16.82
N HIS A 188 -11.30 -14.70 -16.75
CA HIS A 188 -11.57 -15.94 -16.01
C HIS A 188 -10.34 -16.38 -15.19
N GLY A 189 -10.49 -17.45 -14.40
CA GLY A 189 -9.38 -18.04 -13.63
C GLY A 189 -9.25 -17.53 -12.20
N GLY A 190 -10.20 -16.71 -11.74
CA GLY A 190 -10.27 -16.23 -10.36
C GLY A 190 -9.01 -15.49 -9.89
N PRO A 191 -8.80 -15.35 -8.57
CA PRO A 191 -7.68 -14.60 -8.00
C PRO A 191 -6.30 -15.06 -8.51
N THR A 192 -6.07 -16.38 -8.56
CA THR A 192 -4.77 -16.98 -8.94
C THR A 192 -4.47 -16.81 -10.43
N GLY A 193 -5.50 -16.79 -11.28
CA GLY A 193 -5.38 -16.48 -12.70
C GLY A 193 -5.40 -14.99 -13.03
N TYR A 194 -5.35 -14.10 -12.04
CA TYR A 194 -5.53 -12.65 -12.24
C TYR A 194 -6.83 -12.30 -12.99
N GLY A 195 -7.89 -13.06 -12.75
CA GLY A 195 -9.18 -12.88 -13.41
C GLY A 195 -10.37 -13.03 -12.47
N TYR A 196 -11.55 -13.26 -13.04
CA TYR A 196 -12.82 -13.35 -12.33
C TYR A 196 -13.33 -14.81 -12.28
N PRO A 197 -14.25 -15.14 -11.36
CA PRO A 197 -14.78 -14.30 -10.28
C PRO A 197 -13.75 -14.06 -9.17
N ASP A 198 -13.75 -12.87 -8.58
CA ASP A 198 -12.97 -12.52 -7.39
C ASP A 198 -13.74 -11.45 -6.61
N PRO A 199 -14.58 -11.84 -5.64
CA PRO A 199 -15.48 -10.91 -4.95
C PRO A 199 -14.72 -9.86 -4.13
N GLU A 200 -13.48 -10.16 -3.70
CA GLU A 200 -12.68 -9.28 -2.85
C GLU A 200 -11.80 -8.30 -3.65
N TYR A 201 -11.74 -8.45 -4.98
CA TYR A 201 -10.81 -7.67 -5.80
C TYR A 201 -11.03 -6.17 -5.70
N LEU A 202 -12.27 -5.69 -5.85
CA LEU A 202 -12.55 -4.26 -5.87
C LEU A 202 -12.24 -3.59 -4.54
N ASN A 203 -12.41 -4.31 -3.41
CA ASN A 203 -12.00 -3.81 -2.10
C ASN A 203 -10.47 -3.74 -2.01
N ARG A 204 -9.79 -4.85 -2.30
CA ARG A 204 -8.33 -4.97 -2.21
C ARG A 204 -7.60 -3.94 -3.07
N VAL A 205 -8.03 -3.71 -4.32
CA VAL A 205 -7.39 -2.71 -5.18
C VAL A 205 -7.60 -1.27 -4.67
N GLN A 206 -8.74 -0.98 -4.02
CA GLN A 206 -8.94 0.31 -3.36
C GLN A 206 -8.01 0.49 -2.17
N GLU A 207 -7.74 -0.57 -1.40
CA GLU A 207 -6.75 -0.53 -0.32
C GLU A 207 -5.33 -0.30 -0.84
N GLU A 208 -4.95 -0.98 -1.93
CA GLU A 208 -3.67 -0.79 -2.61
C GLU A 208 -3.51 0.66 -3.14
N LEU A 209 -4.55 1.20 -3.77
CA LEU A 209 -4.60 2.59 -4.23
C LEU A 209 -4.48 3.57 -3.06
N LYS A 210 -5.21 3.32 -1.97
CA LYS A 210 -5.13 4.12 -0.75
C LYS A 210 -3.74 4.09 -0.12
N ALA A 211 -3.06 2.94 -0.13
CA ALA A 211 -1.67 2.81 0.31
C ALA A 211 -0.70 3.61 -0.57
N LYS A 212 -1.09 3.92 -1.82
CA LYS A 212 -0.36 4.83 -2.73
C LYS A 212 -0.88 6.28 -2.69
N GLY A 213 -1.73 6.63 -1.74
CA GLY A 213 -2.24 8.00 -1.55
C GLY A 213 -3.36 8.40 -2.50
N ILE A 214 -4.02 7.41 -3.10
CA ILE A 214 -5.13 7.60 -4.04
C ILE A 214 -6.45 7.31 -3.32
N TYR A 215 -7.31 8.33 -3.22
CA TYR A 215 -8.59 8.32 -2.51
C TYR A 215 -9.75 8.67 -3.44
#